data_AF-A0A1Y2Q517-F1
#
_entry.id   AF-A0A1Y2Q517-F1
#
_cell.length_a   1.000
_cell.length_b   1.000
_cell.length_c   1.000
_cell.angle_alpha   90.00
_cell.angle_beta   90.00
_cell.angle_gamma   90.00
#
_symmetry.space_group_name_H-M   'P 1'
#
loop_
_entity.id
_entity.type
_entity.pdbx_description
1 polymer ?
#
loop_
_entity_poly.entity_id
_entity_poly.type
_entity_poly.pdbx_seq_one_letter_code
_entity_poly.pdbx_strand_id
1 'polypeptide(L)' 'MVESDWTRWASATFTGARHLLTLAAPPSAALDAWILGLPDAELRLRRHLVADLMIEHVRRAGDRVTISLEVLTVEEGR' A
#
# COMPACT_ATOMS: atom_id res chain seq x y z
N MET A 1 8.29 7.18 -10.30
CA MET A 1 8.20 8.17 -9.20
C MET A 1 7.51 7.48 -8.04
N VAL A 2 7.98 7.74 -6.82
CA VAL A 2 7.42 7.16 -5.60
C VAL A 2 7.31 8.28 -4.58
N GLU A 3 6.12 8.45 -4.02
CA GLU A 3 5.84 9.34 -2.90
C GLU A 3 5.24 8.51 -1.77
N SER A 4 5.57 8.87 -0.54
CA SER A 4 5.11 8.17 0.65
C SER A 4 4.89 9.16 1.78
N ASP A 5 3.78 9.01 2.48
CA ASP A 5 3.51 9.67 3.76
C ASP A 5 2.92 8.66 4.73
N TRP A 6 2.96 8.97 6.02
CA TRP A 6 2.35 8.12 7.03
C TRP A 6 1.98 8.91 8.27
N THR A 7 0.99 8.40 8.99
CA THR A 7 0.60 8.92 10.30
C THR A 7 0.47 7.80 11.31
N ARG A 8 0.68 8.13 12.59
CA ARG A 8 0.34 7.22 13.68
C ARG A 8 -1.17 6.96 13.67
N TRP A 9 -1.52 5.71 13.92
CA TRP A 9 -2.90 5.27 14.00
C TRP A 9 -3.06 4.30 15.17
N ALA A 10 -4.22 4.31 15.80
CA ALA A 10 -4.59 3.35 16.82
C ALA A 10 -6.10 3.10 16.79
N SER A 11 -6.49 1.89 17.19
CA SER A 11 -7.87 1.50 17.49
C SER A 11 -8.01 1.18 18.98
N ALA A 12 -9.15 0.61 19.39
CA ALA A 12 -9.34 0.14 20.76
C ALA A 12 -8.40 -1.01 21.16
N THR A 13 -7.90 -1.79 20.19
CA THR A 13 -7.13 -3.02 20.45
C THR A 13 -5.74 -3.03 19.82
N PHE A 14 -5.44 -2.11 18.90
CA PHE A 14 -4.19 -2.11 18.15
C PHE A 14 -3.58 -0.72 18.05
N THR A 15 -2.25 -0.67 18.05
CA THR A 15 -1.45 0.52 17.71
C THR A 15 -0.67 0.25 16.44
N GLY A 16 -0.41 1.29 15.66
CA GLY A 16 0.46 1.21 14.49
C GLY A 16 0.44 2.47 13.64
N ALA A 17 0.35 2.30 12.33
CA ALA A 17 0.43 3.40 11.38
C ALA A 17 -0.43 3.16 10.13
N ARG A 18 -0.98 4.24 9.60
CA ARG A 18 -1.61 4.32 8.28
C ARG A 18 -0.61 4.97 7.33
N HIS A 19 -0.28 4.26 6.25
CA HIS A 19 0.66 4.70 5.21
C HIS A 19 -0.10 5.03 3.95
N LEU A 20 0.29 6.11 3.28
CA LEU A 20 -0.24 6.55 2.00
C LEU A 20 0.92 6.53 0.99
N LEU A 21 0.75 5.77 -0.09
CA LEU A 21 1.77 5.60 -1.12
C LEU A 21 1.20 6.05 -2.47
N THR A 22 2.00 6.80 -3.23
CA THR A 22 1.72 7.06 -4.64
C THR A 22 2.87 6.57 -5.50
N LEU A 23 2.56 5.67 -6.43
CA LEU A 23 3.52 5.07 -7.36
C LEU A 23 3.17 5.50 -8.78
N ALA A 24 4.19 5.77 -9.60
CA ALA A 24 4.00 6.00 -11.03
C ALA A 24 5.02 5.25 -11.88
N ALA A 25 4.52 4.53 -12.89
CA ALA A 25 5.28 3.71 -13.82
C ALA A 25 4.63 3.70 -15.23
N PRO A 26 5.36 3.36 -16.29
CA PRO A 26 4.77 3.12 -17.61
C PRO A 26 3.81 1.93 -17.63
N PRO A 27 2.79 1.93 -18.50
CA PRO A 27 1.87 0.80 -18.62
C PRO A 27 2.61 -0.45 -19.10
N SER A 28 2.37 -1.58 -18.44
CA SER A 28 2.90 -2.88 -18.85
C SER A 28 2.04 -4.01 -18.26
N ALA A 29 2.06 -5.16 -18.92
CA ALA A 29 1.35 -6.35 -18.41
C ALA A 29 1.84 -6.79 -17.02
N ALA A 30 3.13 -6.60 -16.73
CA ALA A 30 3.71 -6.89 -15.42
C ALA A 30 3.16 -5.95 -14.34
N LEU A 31 2.98 -4.66 -14.65
CA LEU A 31 2.37 -3.69 -13.73
C LEU A 31 0.90 -4.05 -13.48
N ASP A 32 0.15 -4.42 -14.52
CA ASP A 32 -1.25 -4.82 -14.38
C ASP A 32 -1.38 -6.08 -13.50
N ALA A 33 -0.52 -7.08 -13.70
CA ALA A 33 -0.48 -8.28 -12.86
C ALA A 33 -0.10 -7.96 -11.41
N TRP A 34 0.86 -7.04 -11.21
CA TRP A 34 1.26 -6.60 -9.88
C TRP A 34 0.13 -5.89 -9.14
N ILE A 35 -0.59 -4.96 -9.81
CA ILE A 35 -1.76 -4.28 -9.24
C ILE A 35 -2.85 -5.30 -8.84
N LEU A 36 -3.12 -6.29 -9.69
CA LEU A 36 -4.13 -7.31 -9.43
C LEU A 36 -3.77 -8.22 -8.26
N GLY A 37 -2.50 -8.56 -8.08
CA GLY A 37 -2.06 -9.44 -7.00
C GLY A 37 -1.83 -8.75 -5.65
N LEU A 38 -1.86 -7.42 -5.62
CA LEU A 38 -1.47 -6.66 -4.43
C LEU A 38 -2.45 -6.79 -3.24
N PRO A 39 -3.79 -6.77 -3.43
CA PRO A 39 -4.74 -6.93 -2.32
C PRO A 39 -4.60 -8.27 -1.58
N ASP A 40 -4.14 -9.30 -2.29
CA ASP A 40 -3.96 -10.66 -1.73
C ASP A 40 -2.51 -10.92 -1.27
N ALA A 41 -1.62 -9.93 -1.36
CA ALA A 41 -0.21 -10.12 -1.06
C ALA A 41 0.04 -10.18 0.45
N GLU A 42 0.65 -11.28 0.91
CA GLU A 42 1.15 -11.36 2.29
C GLU A 42 2.48 -10.59 2.41
N LEU A 43 2.41 -9.37 2.96
CA LEU A 43 3.58 -8.52 3.17
C LEU A 43 4.08 -8.64 4.61
N ARG A 44 5.33 -9.06 4.78
CA ARG A 44 5.97 -9.15 6.10
C ARG A 44 6.81 -7.92 6.39
N LEU A 45 6.57 -7.30 7.53
CA LEU A 45 7.35 -6.17 8.04
C LEU A 45 7.93 -6.53 9.41
N ARG A 46 9.13 -6.04 9.71
CA ARG A 46 9.77 -6.38 10.99
C ARG A 46 8.99 -5.72 12.13
N ARG A 47 8.54 -6.52 13.11
CA ARG A 47 7.76 -6.08 14.29
C ARG A 47 6.38 -5.49 13.95
N HIS A 48 5.91 -5.66 12.73
CA HIS A 48 4.62 -5.12 12.29
C HIS A 48 3.94 -6.11 11.35
N LEU A 49 2.63 -6.17 11.45
CA LEU A 49 1.79 -6.88 10.49
C LEU A 49 1.06 -5.87 9.61
N VAL A 50 1.00 -6.13 8.30
CA VAL A 50 0.09 -5.42 7.40
C VAL A 50 -1.30 -5.97 7.66
N ALA A 51 -2.12 -5.20 8.37
CA ALA A 51 -3.48 -5.58 8.72
C ALA A 51 -4.43 -5.37 7.55
N ASP A 52 -4.15 -4.36 6.73
CA ASP A 52 -4.93 -4.07 5.53
C ASP A 52 -4.05 -3.39 4.48
N LEU A 53 -4.36 -3.64 3.21
CA LEU A 53 -3.75 -2.97 2.08
C LEU A 53 -4.83 -2.78 1.02
N MET A 54 -5.04 -1.52 0.64
CA MET A 54 -6.02 -1.16 -0.36
C MET A 54 -5.40 -0.32 -1.48
N ILE A 55 -5.82 -0.59 -2.70
CA ILE A 55 -5.58 0.29 -3.84
C ILE A 55 -6.74 1.26 -3.91
N GLU A 56 -6.50 2.52 -3.54
CA GLU A 56 -7.51 3.58 -3.57
C GLU A 56 -7.85 3.97 -5.02
N HIS A 57 -6.82 4.19 -5.83
CA HIS A 57 -6.98 4.66 -7.20
C HIS A 57 -5.93 4.07 -8.13
N VAL A 58 -6.36 3.74 -9.35
CA VAL A 58 -5.48 3.49 -10.49
C VAL A 58 -5.89 4.44 -11.61
N ARG A 59 -5.00 5.36 -11.99
CA ARG A 59 -5.20 6.31 -13.08
C ARG A 59 -4.26 5.97 -14.22
N ARG A 60 -4.81 5.73 -15.41
CA ARG A 60 -4.04 5.48 -16.64
C ARG A 60 -4.17 6.70 -17.56
N ALA A 61 -3.07 7.31 -17.93
CA ALA A 61 -3.02 8.48 -18.80
C ALA A 61 -1.80 8.42 -19.72
N GLY A 62 -2.03 8.17 -21.01
CA GLY A 62 -0.97 8.05 -22.00
C GLY A 62 0.02 6.93 -21.66
N ASP A 63 1.28 7.31 -21.50
CA ASP A 63 2.41 6.44 -21.18
C ASP A 63 2.67 6.31 -19.67
N ARG A 64 1.71 6.72 -18.82
CA ARG A 64 1.86 6.65 -17.36
C ARG A 64 0.64 6.06 -16.67
N VAL A 65 0.92 5.20 -15.71
CA VAL A 65 -0.03 4.70 -14.71
C VAL A 65 0.37 5.24 -13.35
N THR A 66 -0.57 5.88 -12.66
CA THR A 66 -0.43 6.34 -11.27
C THR A 66 -1.33 5.51 -10.37
N ILE A 67 -0.78 5.01 -9.26
CA ILE A 67 -1.43 4.10 -8.33
C ILE A 67 -1.33 4.74 -6.94
N SER A 68 -2.46 4.92 -6.29
CA SER A 68 -2.53 5.39 -4.90
C SER A 68 -2.95 4.23 -4.00
N LEU A 69 -2.22 4.02 -2.92
CA LEU A 69 -2.43 2.91 -1.99
C LEU A 69 -2.50 3.42 -0.56
N GLU A 70 -3.32 2.74 0.21
CA GLU A 70 -3.35 2.83 1.66
C GLU A 70 -2.91 1.50 2.27
N VAL A 71 -2.01 1.57 3.25
CA VAL A 71 -1.55 0.39 3.99
C VAL A 71 -1.74 0.64 5.47
N LEU A 72 -2.43 -0.26 6.15
CA LEU A 72 -2.58 -0.24 7.60
C LEU A 72 -1.63 -1.26 8.21
N THR A 73 -0.79 -0.79 9.13
CA THR A 73 0.13 -1.63 9.88
C THR A 73 -0.22 -1.59 11.35
N VAL A 74 -0.10 -2.74 12.01
CA VAL A 74 -0.21 -2.88 13.46
C VAL A 74 1.12 -3.38 14.02
N GLU A 75 1.51 -2.87 15.19
CA GLU A 75 2.68 -3.33 15.91
C GLU A 75 2.45 -4.75 16.44
N GLU A 76 3.44 -5.63 16.27
CA GLU A 76 3.42 -6.93 16.91
C GLU A 76 3.64 -6.75 18.42
N GLY A 77 2.72 -7.29 19.23
CA GLY A 77 2.84 -7.30 20.68
C GLY A 77 4.15 -7.95 21.12
N ARG A 78 4.80 -7.36 22.11
CA ARG A 78 6.03 -7.91 22.70
C ARG A 78 5.78 -9.20 23.46
#